data_AF-A0A9D8L3K2-F1
#
_entry.id   AF-A0A9D8L3K2-F1
#
_cell.length_a   1.000
_cell.length_b   1.000
_cell.length_c   1.000
_cell.angle_alpha   90.00
_cell.angle_beta   90.00
_cell.angle_gamma   90.00
#
_symmetry.space_group_name_H-M   'P 1'
#
loop_
_entity.id
_entity.type
_entity.pdbx_description
1 polymer ?
#
loop_
_entity_poly.entity_id
_entity_poly.type
_entity_poly.pdbx_seq_one_letter_code
_entity_poly.pdbx_strand_id
1 'polypeptide(L)'
;MADEKNAGTWFLLDGHLRLEALKELGIAEVECLLASEDDTYTYNKRVNRIPPIQEHRMIARAMDRGVSSADIAAALNLQIESVLRRFRLLEGISSEAAEMLKDTPCSMKVFDILRQMTTVRQIEAADLMIGQNNFTVMFARALRAATSENQLAATKKGKGGGKPTPSGQQIARMERELAALQTQVKSVEETYGIDNLHLTVARGYVAKLLANNRVVRWLATHQQDYLSEFQRIAEIDTLGPIAEPPSA
;
A
#
# COMPACT_ATOMS: atom_id res chain seq x y z
N MET A 1 -28.80 -21.83 -4.77
CA MET A 1 -29.38 -22.62 -5.89
C MET A 1 -30.28 -23.71 -5.33
N ALA A 2 -31.39 -24.02 -6.01
CA ALA A 2 -32.24 -25.15 -5.63
C ALA A 2 -31.55 -26.47 -5.99
N ASP A 3 -31.72 -27.49 -5.15
CA ASP A 3 -31.23 -28.84 -5.45
C ASP A 3 -32.12 -29.47 -6.54
N GLU A 4 -31.56 -29.74 -7.71
CA GLU A 4 -32.28 -30.35 -8.85
C GLU A 4 -32.75 -31.78 -8.53
N LYS A 5 -32.16 -32.46 -7.54
CA LYS A 5 -32.51 -33.83 -7.17
C LYS A 5 -33.60 -33.91 -6.10
N ASN A 6 -33.72 -32.87 -5.27
CA ASN A 6 -34.69 -32.82 -4.18
C ASN A 6 -35.48 -31.51 -4.24
N ALA A 7 -36.72 -31.60 -4.72
CA ALA A 7 -37.62 -30.46 -4.78
C ALA A 7 -37.92 -29.91 -3.36
N GLY A 8 -37.71 -28.61 -3.16
CA GLY A 8 -37.92 -27.94 -1.86
C GLY A 8 -36.68 -27.87 -0.97
N THR A 9 -35.51 -28.23 -1.49
CA THR A 9 -34.21 -28.04 -0.81
C THR A 9 -33.35 -27.05 -1.56
N TRP A 10 -32.60 -26.23 -0.82
CA TRP A 10 -31.69 -25.23 -1.37
C TRP A 10 -30.30 -25.41 -0.77
N PHE A 11 -29.28 -25.19 -1.58
CA PHE A 11 -27.90 -25.13 -1.10
C PHE A 11 -27.66 -23.81 -0.36
N LEU A 12 -27.04 -23.92 0.82
CA LEU A 12 -26.56 -22.76 1.56
C LEU A 12 -25.31 -22.20 0.87
N LEU A 13 -25.42 -21.00 0.31
CA LEU A 13 -24.30 -20.33 -0.35
C LEU A 13 -23.41 -19.59 0.65
N ASP A 14 -24.02 -18.80 1.53
CA ASP A 14 -23.34 -18.02 2.58
C ASP A 14 -24.09 -18.15 3.91
N GLY A 15 -23.37 -17.98 5.03
CA GLY A 15 -23.93 -18.03 6.37
C GLY A 15 -23.73 -19.36 7.12
N HIS A 16 -22.78 -20.21 6.69
CA HIS A 16 -22.45 -21.48 7.37
C HIS A 16 -22.21 -21.31 8.88
N LEU A 17 -21.40 -20.33 9.30
CA LEU A 17 -21.17 -20.03 10.72
C LEU A 17 -22.44 -19.55 11.44
N ARG A 18 -23.29 -18.79 10.75
CA ARG A 18 -24.56 -18.31 11.31
C ARG A 18 -25.54 -19.46 11.49
N LEU A 19 -25.60 -20.40 10.54
CA LEU A 19 -26.40 -21.61 10.64
C LEU A 19 -25.93 -22.47 11.83
N GLU A 20 -24.63 -22.66 12.01
CA GLU A 20 -24.10 -23.39 13.17
C GLU A 20 -24.46 -22.69 14.49
N ALA A 21 -24.34 -21.36 14.57
CA ALA A 21 -24.77 -20.62 15.75
C ALA A 21 -26.29 -20.75 16.01
N LEU A 22 -27.13 -20.74 14.97
CA LEU A 22 -28.58 -20.94 15.10
C LEU A 22 -28.93 -22.35 15.59
N LYS A 23 -28.18 -23.37 15.17
CA LYS A 23 -28.31 -24.74 15.68
C LYS A 23 -27.95 -24.82 17.16
N GLU A 24 -26.85 -24.19 17.57
CA GLU A 24 -26.46 -24.11 18.99
C GLU A 24 -27.51 -23.38 19.84
N LEU A 25 -28.17 -22.35 19.28
CA LEU A 25 -29.25 -21.61 19.92
C LEU A 25 -30.61 -22.36 19.89
N GLY A 26 -30.71 -23.52 19.23
CA GLY A 26 -31.93 -24.31 19.14
C GLY A 26 -33.04 -23.67 18.28
N ILE A 27 -32.69 -22.78 17.36
CA ILE A 27 -33.66 -22.11 16.48
C ILE A 27 -33.98 -23.03 15.30
N ALA A 28 -35.25 -23.42 15.18
CA ALA A 28 -35.70 -24.40 14.17
C ALA A 28 -35.98 -23.78 12.79
N GLU A 29 -36.37 -22.51 12.74
CA GLU A 29 -36.77 -21.81 11.51
C GLU A 29 -36.08 -20.45 11.42
N VAL A 30 -35.61 -20.09 10.22
CA VAL A 30 -34.96 -18.81 9.95
C VAL A 30 -35.31 -18.33 8.54
N GLU A 31 -35.57 -17.03 8.41
CA GLU A 31 -35.77 -16.41 7.10
C GLU A 31 -34.45 -16.43 6.30
N CYS A 32 -34.51 -16.96 5.07
CA CYS A 32 -33.38 -17.07 4.17
C CYS A 32 -33.62 -16.23 2.92
N LEU A 33 -32.58 -15.57 2.42
CA LEU A 33 -32.62 -14.85 1.14
C LEU A 33 -32.32 -15.83 0.00
N LEU A 34 -33.22 -15.91 -0.98
CA LEU A 34 -33.01 -16.71 -2.18
C LEU A 34 -32.20 -15.90 -3.21
N ALA A 35 -30.92 -16.23 -3.34
CA ALA A 35 -30.07 -15.68 -4.38
C ALA A 35 -30.22 -16.48 -5.69
N SER A 36 -30.48 -15.77 -6.79
CA SER A 36 -30.52 -16.31 -8.16
C SER A 36 -29.13 -16.51 -8.77
N GLU A 37 -28.12 -15.79 -8.26
CA GLU A 37 -26.72 -15.84 -8.72
C GLU A 37 -25.81 -16.25 -7.56
N ASP A 38 -24.76 -17.01 -7.88
CA ASP A 38 -23.74 -17.42 -6.92
C ASP A 38 -22.67 -16.32 -6.80
N ASP A 39 -22.95 -15.30 -5.98
CA ASP A 39 -21.97 -14.25 -5.68
C ASP A 39 -20.96 -14.77 -4.65
N THR A 40 -19.90 -15.43 -5.14
CA THR A 40 -18.82 -15.96 -4.30
C THR A 40 -17.96 -14.86 -3.65
N TYR A 41 -18.22 -13.58 -3.94
CA TYR A 41 -17.29 -12.48 -3.66
C TYR A 41 -17.71 -11.55 -2.50
N THR A 42 -18.86 -11.78 -1.85
CA THR A 42 -19.46 -10.74 -1.00
C THR A 42 -18.84 -10.63 0.40
N TYR A 43 -18.26 -11.69 0.98
CA TYR A 43 -17.86 -11.69 2.41
C TYR A 43 -16.80 -10.63 2.75
N ASN A 44 -15.89 -10.31 1.82
CA ASN A 44 -14.83 -9.32 2.06
C ASN A 44 -15.02 -8.01 1.28
N LYS A 45 -15.94 -7.94 0.31
CA LYS A 45 -16.14 -6.74 -0.53
C LYS A 45 -16.64 -5.52 0.24
N ARG A 46 -17.27 -5.74 1.41
CA ARG A 46 -17.81 -4.68 2.29
C ARG A 46 -17.16 -4.63 3.68
N VAL A 47 -16.00 -5.27 3.88
CA VAL A 47 -15.26 -5.18 5.13
C VAL A 47 -14.41 -3.91 5.09
N ASN A 48 -14.95 -2.82 5.65
CA ASN A 48 -14.21 -1.58 5.79
C ASN A 48 -13.21 -1.73 6.95
N ARG A 49 -11.94 -2.00 6.62
CA ARG A 49 -10.88 -2.12 7.63
C ARG A 49 -10.54 -0.72 8.15
N ILE A 50 -10.77 -0.49 9.43
CA ILE A 50 -10.40 0.78 10.07
C ILE A 50 -8.86 0.85 10.17
N PRO A 51 -8.21 1.90 9.66
CA PRO A 51 -6.77 2.10 9.85
C PRO A 51 -6.42 2.17 11.34
N PRO A 52 -5.27 1.61 11.79
CA PRO A 52 -4.97 1.58 13.23
C PRO A 52 -4.84 2.94 13.91
N ILE A 53 -4.46 3.99 13.16
CA ILE A 53 -4.46 5.37 13.69
C ILE A 53 -5.87 5.87 13.94
N GLN A 54 -6.82 5.53 13.06
CA GLN A 54 -8.23 5.84 13.25
C GLN A 54 -8.80 5.07 14.45
N GLU A 55 -8.48 3.78 14.60
CA GLU A 55 -8.86 2.99 15.79
C GLU A 55 -8.34 3.65 17.08
N HIS A 56 -7.07 4.06 17.09
CA HIS A 56 -6.47 4.79 18.21
C HIS A 56 -7.24 6.08 18.53
N ARG A 57 -7.52 6.94 17.53
CA ARG A 57 -8.27 8.19 17.72
C ARG A 57 -9.68 7.95 18.27
N MET A 58 -10.35 6.89 17.80
CA MET A 58 -11.68 6.50 18.29
C MET A 58 -11.63 6.07 19.76
N ILE A 59 -10.68 5.21 20.15
CA ILE A 59 -10.52 4.73 21.52
C ILE A 59 -10.09 5.86 22.45
N ALA A 60 -9.14 6.70 22.04
CA ALA A 60 -8.69 7.85 22.81
C ALA A 60 -9.86 8.80 23.11
N ARG A 61 -10.67 9.13 22.09
CA ARG A 61 -11.85 9.98 22.25
C ARG A 61 -12.91 9.37 23.17
N ALA A 62 -13.08 8.04 23.17
CA ALA A 62 -14.01 7.37 24.07
C ALA A 62 -13.54 7.44 25.53
N MET A 63 -12.24 7.25 25.76
CA MET A 63 -11.64 7.36 27.09
C MET A 63 -11.63 8.80 27.61
N ASP A 64 -11.35 9.80 26.76
CA ASP A 64 -11.41 11.23 27.13
C ASP A 64 -12.82 11.65 27.56
N ARG A 65 -13.86 10.94 27.09
CA ARG A 65 -15.27 11.14 27.48
C ARG A 65 -15.67 10.38 28.74
N GLY A 66 -14.73 9.70 29.40
CA GLY A 66 -14.94 9.01 30.67
C GLY A 66 -15.35 7.54 30.56
N VAL A 67 -15.30 6.94 29.36
CA VAL A 67 -15.57 5.49 29.20
C VAL A 67 -14.34 4.70 29.66
N SER A 68 -14.53 3.69 30.51
CA SER A 68 -13.42 2.87 31.00
C SER A 68 -12.89 1.92 29.91
N SER A 69 -11.61 1.55 30.00
CA SER A 69 -11.03 0.56 29.07
C SER A 69 -11.70 -0.81 29.16
N ALA A 70 -12.26 -1.16 30.32
CA ALA A 70 -13.01 -2.40 30.52
C ALA A 70 -14.35 -2.38 29.80
N ASP A 71 -15.07 -1.26 29.81
CA ASP A 71 -16.34 -1.11 29.10
C ASP A 71 -16.15 -1.15 27.59
N ILE A 72 -15.08 -0.50 27.09
CA ILE A 72 -14.71 -0.55 25.67
C ILE A 72 -14.35 -1.98 25.26
N ALA A 73 -13.58 -2.69 26.09
CA ALA A 73 -13.19 -4.08 25.85
C ALA A 73 -14.42 -5.00 25.80
N ALA A 74 -15.35 -4.85 26.74
CA ALA A 74 -16.60 -5.61 26.77
C ALA A 74 -17.48 -5.32 25.55
N ALA A 75 -17.64 -4.04 25.17
CA ALA A 75 -18.46 -3.64 24.03
C ALA A 75 -17.90 -4.13 22.68
N LEU A 76 -16.57 -4.14 22.51
CA LEU A 76 -15.91 -4.57 21.29
C LEU A 76 -15.56 -6.07 21.28
N ASN A 77 -15.87 -6.80 22.37
CA ASN A 77 -15.46 -8.18 22.59
C ASN A 77 -13.93 -8.37 22.40
N LEU A 78 -13.15 -7.47 22.97
CA LEU A 78 -11.69 -7.45 22.93
C LEU A 78 -11.09 -7.64 24.33
N GLN A 79 -9.83 -8.06 24.39
CA GLN A 79 -9.08 -8.08 25.65
C GLN A 79 -8.72 -6.64 26.09
N ILE A 80 -8.71 -6.37 27.39
CA ILE A 80 -8.43 -5.04 27.96
C ILE A 80 -7.05 -4.55 27.52
N GLU A 81 -6.04 -5.42 27.50
CA GLU A 81 -4.68 -5.11 27.05
C GLU A 81 -4.65 -4.68 25.58
N SER A 82 -5.54 -5.25 24.77
CA SER A 82 -5.65 -4.92 23.35
C SER A 82 -6.24 -3.53 23.12
N VAL A 83 -7.14 -3.09 24.00
CA VAL A 83 -7.67 -1.70 24.00
C VAL A 83 -6.59 -0.73 24.46
N LEU A 84 -5.89 -1.04 25.55
CA LEU A 84 -4.80 -0.21 26.06
C LEU A 84 -3.66 -0.05 25.05
N ARG A 85 -3.30 -1.12 24.32
CA ARG A 85 -2.27 -1.05 23.28
C ARG A 85 -2.67 -0.11 22.14
N ARG A 86 -3.94 -0.12 21.72
CA ARG A 86 -4.47 0.81 20.72
C ARG A 86 -4.52 2.23 21.25
N PHE A 87 -4.91 2.42 22.51
CA PHE A 87 -4.87 3.72 23.16
C PHE A 87 -3.46 4.31 23.21
N ARG A 88 -2.42 3.50 23.43
CA ARG A 88 -1.02 3.96 23.47
C ARG A 88 -0.29 3.93 22.13
N LEU A 89 -1.00 3.68 21.02
CA LEU A 89 -0.37 3.43 19.71
C LEU A 89 0.57 4.57 19.29
N LEU A 90 0.11 5.82 19.43
CA LEU A 90 0.83 7.02 19.03
C LEU A 90 1.82 7.56 20.09
N GLU A 91 1.93 6.92 21.25
CA GLU A 91 2.94 7.32 22.24
C GLU A 91 4.35 7.13 21.65
N GLY A 92 5.15 8.20 21.62
CA GLY A 92 6.51 8.18 21.06
C GLY A 92 6.58 8.20 19.53
N ILE A 93 5.47 8.50 18.85
CA ILE A 93 5.42 8.75 17.39
C ILE A 93 5.26 10.26 17.16
N SER A 94 5.99 10.83 16.19
CA SER A 94 5.83 12.22 15.81
C SER A 94 4.43 12.49 15.22
N SER A 95 3.87 13.66 15.50
CA SER A 95 2.55 14.06 14.98
C SER A 95 2.51 14.06 13.46
N GLU A 96 3.61 14.46 12.82
CA GLU A 96 3.76 14.49 11.36
C GLU A 96 3.75 13.07 10.77
N ALA A 97 4.52 12.14 11.36
CA ALA A 97 4.49 10.74 10.92
C ALA A 97 3.12 10.07 11.14
N ALA A 98 2.45 10.40 12.25
CA ALA A 98 1.09 9.93 12.50
C ALA A 98 0.08 10.49 11.49
N GLU A 99 0.24 11.73 11.05
CA GLU A 99 -0.66 12.33 10.06
C GLU A 99 -0.43 11.76 8.65
N MET A 100 0.83 11.52 8.27
CA MET A 100 1.15 10.87 7.00
C MET A 100 0.59 9.44 6.90
N LEU A 101 0.60 8.69 8.00
CA LEU A 101 0.17 7.29 8.02
C LEU A 101 -1.32 7.09 8.32
N LYS A 102 -2.10 8.16 8.53
CA LYS A 102 -3.48 8.08 9.08
C LYS A 102 -4.45 7.20 8.28
N ASP A 103 -4.33 7.21 6.96
CA ASP A 103 -5.21 6.49 6.03
C ASP A 103 -4.55 5.24 5.43
N THR A 104 -3.40 4.82 6.00
CA THR A 104 -2.61 3.70 5.48
C THR A 104 -2.99 2.38 6.16
N PRO A 105 -2.89 1.23 5.47
CA PRO A 105 -3.15 -0.11 6.04
C PRO A 105 -1.97 -0.60 6.91
N CYS A 106 -1.45 0.27 7.77
CA CYS A 106 -0.23 0.03 8.52
C CYS A 106 -0.51 -0.74 9.83
N SER A 107 0.14 -1.89 10.03
CA SER A 107 -0.04 -2.70 11.24
C SER A 107 0.51 -2.01 12.50
N MET A 108 -0.10 -2.23 13.66
CA MET A 108 0.40 -1.71 14.96
C MET A 108 1.87 -2.06 15.24
N LYS A 109 2.35 -3.22 14.76
CA LYS A 109 3.75 -3.65 14.92
C LYS A 109 4.75 -2.71 14.22
N VAL A 110 4.32 -1.99 13.17
CA VAL A 110 5.16 -1.02 12.48
C VAL A 110 5.40 0.19 13.38
N PHE A 111 4.37 0.68 14.08
CA PHE A 111 4.52 1.79 15.03
C PHE A 111 5.48 1.43 16.18
N ASP A 112 5.48 0.17 16.64
CA ASP A 112 6.46 -0.30 17.63
C ASP A 112 7.92 -0.22 17.13
N ILE A 113 8.12 -0.33 15.81
CA ILE A 113 9.44 -0.19 15.17
C ILE A 113 9.79 1.28 14.95
N LEU A 114 8.84 2.09 14.46
CA LEU A 114 9.03 3.54 14.26
C LEU A 114 9.39 4.24 15.58
N ARG A 115 8.82 3.81 16.71
CA ARG A 115 9.14 4.33 18.06
C ARG A 115 10.62 4.17 18.44
N GLN A 116 11.37 3.30 17.76
CA GLN A 116 12.80 3.08 18.00
C GLN A 116 13.70 4.03 17.20
N MET A 117 13.12 4.94 16.41
CA MET A 117 13.80 5.96 15.62
C MET A 117 13.50 7.35 16.19
N THR A 118 14.38 8.32 15.94
CA THR A 118 14.15 9.72 16.27
C THR A 118 12.97 10.30 15.49
N THR A 119 12.38 11.39 15.96
CA THR A 119 11.21 12.04 15.34
C THR A 119 11.45 12.37 13.87
N VAL A 120 12.61 12.94 13.53
CA VAL A 120 13.00 13.25 12.14
C VAL A 120 13.04 11.96 11.30
N ARG A 121 13.64 10.89 11.83
CA ARG A 121 13.75 9.63 11.11
C ARG A 121 12.41 8.91 10.96
N GLN A 122 11.49 9.05 11.91
CA GLN A 122 10.13 8.52 11.80
C GLN A 122 9.38 9.12 10.61
N ILE A 123 9.58 10.42 10.35
CA ILE A 123 8.97 11.14 9.23
C ILE A 123 9.55 10.62 7.91
N GLU A 124 10.87 10.57 7.79
CA GLU A 124 11.54 10.00 6.61
C GLU A 124 11.11 8.54 6.37
N ALA A 125 11.05 7.72 7.42
CA ALA A 125 10.63 6.33 7.31
C ALA A 125 9.18 6.22 6.83
N ALA A 126 8.28 7.06 7.33
CA ALA A 126 6.88 7.10 6.89
C ALA A 126 6.78 7.54 5.42
N ASP A 127 7.53 8.55 4.99
CA ASP A 127 7.60 9.00 3.60
C ASP A 127 8.11 7.88 2.66
N LEU A 128 9.16 7.17 3.06
CA LEU A 128 9.67 6.01 2.32
C LEU A 128 8.64 4.87 2.22
N MET A 129 7.89 4.60 3.30
CA MET A 129 6.83 3.59 3.31
C MET A 129 5.69 3.95 2.38
N ILE A 130 5.32 5.24 2.32
CA ILE A 130 4.28 5.75 1.43
C ILE A 130 4.76 5.71 -0.03
N GLY A 131 5.97 6.20 -0.31
CA GLY A 131 6.54 6.22 -1.65
C GLY A 131 6.69 4.82 -2.26
N GLN A 132 7.01 3.81 -1.46
CA GLN A 132 7.09 2.41 -1.90
C GLN A 132 5.77 1.65 -1.77
N ASN A 133 4.70 2.29 -1.29
CA ASN A 133 3.42 1.68 -0.95
C ASN A 133 3.57 0.35 -0.16
N ASN A 134 4.54 0.32 0.77
CA ASN A 134 4.92 -0.90 1.49
C ASN A 134 4.89 -0.68 3.00
N PHE A 135 3.79 -1.11 3.62
CA PHE A 135 3.56 -0.98 5.07
C PHE A 135 3.86 -2.26 5.86
N THR A 136 4.67 -3.15 5.29
CA THR A 136 4.97 -4.43 5.94
C THR A 136 5.91 -4.26 7.14
N VAL A 137 5.76 -5.14 8.12
CA VAL A 137 6.66 -5.19 9.30
C VAL A 137 8.11 -5.45 8.88
N MET A 138 8.33 -6.21 7.80
CA MET A 138 9.66 -6.49 7.29
C MET A 138 10.33 -5.24 6.72
N PHE A 139 9.59 -4.44 5.97
CA PHE A 139 10.11 -3.18 5.43
C PHE A 139 10.41 -2.17 6.54
N ALA A 140 9.53 -2.04 7.54
CA ALA A 140 9.80 -1.23 8.72
C ALA A 140 11.07 -1.68 9.49
N ARG A 141 11.31 -3.00 9.59
CA ARG A 141 12.55 -3.54 10.19
C ARG A 141 13.78 -3.21 9.36
N ALA A 142 13.68 -3.27 8.03
CA ALA A 142 14.76 -2.88 7.13
C ALA A 142 15.09 -1.39 7.29
N LEU A 143 14.09 -0.51 7.34
CA LEU A 143 14.27 0.93 7.59
C LEU A 143 14.96 1.20 8.93
N ARG A 144 14.56 0.48 9.99
CA ARG A 144 15.23 0.56 11.31
C ARG A 144 16.68 0.08 11.24
N ALA A 145 16.96 -1.00 10.51
CA ALA A 145 18.31 -1.54 10.37
C ALA A 145 19.23 -0.58 9.60
N ALA A 146 18.69 0.09 8.58
CA ALA A 146 19.38 1.10 7.78
C ALA A 146 19.48 2.49 8.48
N THR A 147 18.98 2.62 9.71
CA THR A 147 19.02 3.88 10.45
C THR A 147 20.34 3.98 11.21
N SER A 148 21.05 5.11 11.04
CA SER A 148 22.29 5.38 11.77
C SER A 148 22.07 5.42 13.29
N GLU A 149 23.07 5.04 14.09
CA GLU A 149 22.94 5.00 15.57
C GLU A 149 22.53 6.35 16.16
N ASN A 150 22.93 7.46 15.54
CA ASN A 150 22.57 8.83 15.94
C ASN A 150 21.08 9.15 15.73
N GLN A 151 20.39 8.39 14.89
CA GLN A 151 18.98 8.54 14.56
C GLN A 151 18.11 7.45 15.20
N LEU A 152 18.69 6.58 16.02
CA LEU A 152 17.93 5.66 16.84
C LEU A 152 17.48 6.39 18.11
N ALA A 153 16.21 6.20 18.48
CA ALA A 153 15.72 6.69 19.77
C ALA A 153 16.52 6.00 20.88
N ALA A 154 16.97 6.77 21.87
CA ALA A 154 17.63 6.28 23.07
C ALA A 154 16.65 5.44 23.90
N THR A 155 16.39 4.21 23.46
CA THR A 155 15.52 3.28 24.15
C THR A 155 16.33 2.59 25.24
N LYS A 156 15.85 2.64 26.49
CA LYS A 156 16.37 1.86 27.61
C LYS A 156 16.55 0.42 27.14
N LYS A 157 17.77 -0.11 27.23
CA LYS A 157 18.14 -1.49 26.86
C LYS A 157 17.10 -2.49 27.40
N GLY A 158 16.17 -2.90 26.54
CA GLY A 158 15.23 -3.99 26.78
C GLY A 158 15.82 -5.28 26.23
N LYS A 159 15.94 -6.28 27.10
CA LYS A 159 16.55 -7.61 26.86
C LYS A 159 16.24 -8.19 25.47
N GLY A 160 17.33 -8.59 24.80
CA GLY A 160 17.32 -9.24 23.50
C GLY A 160 16.72 -10.65 23.51
N GLY A 161 16.36 -11.10 22.31
CA GLY A 161 15.84 -12.42 22.02
C GLY A 161 15.17 -12.49 20.66
N GLY A 162 15.84 -12.03 19.60
CA GLY A 162 15.37 -12.20 18.22
C GLY A 162 16.50 -12.76 17.38
N LYS A 163 16.22 -13.88 16.68
CA LYS A 163 17.13 -14.64 15.81
C LYS A 163 18.06 -13.75 14.96
N PRO A 164 19.29 -14.20 14.66
CA PRO A 164 20.26 -13.39 13.94
C PRO A 164 19.69 -12.99 12.57
N THR A 165 19.56 -11.68 12.37
CA THR A 165 19.39 -11.04 11.08
C THR A 165 20.60 -11.33 10.17
N PRO A 166 20.45 -11.20 8.83
CA PRO A 166 21.55 -11.37 7.90
C PRO A 166 22.76 -10.52 8.30
N SER A 167 23.98 -11.03 8.07
CA SER A 167 25.20 -10.42 8.58
C SER A 167 25.30 -8.95 8.16
N GLY A 168 25.81 -8.07 9.03
CA GLY A 168 25.88 -6.62 8.77
C GLY A 168 26.58 -6.25 7.45
N GLN A 169 27.38 -7.16 6.87
CA GLN A 169 27.97 -7.01 5.54
C GLN A 169 26.94 -7.12 4.39
N GLN A 170 25.96 -8.01 4.50
CA GLN A 170 24.87 -8.11 3.52
C GLN A 170 23.94 -6.90 3.61
N ILE A 171 23.74 -6.38 4.83
CA ILE A 171 22.97 -5.17 5.08
C ILE A 171 23.69 -3.94 4.50
N ALA A 172 24.99 -3.76 4.77
CA ALA A 172 25.76 -2.65 4.23
C ALA A 172 25.89 -2.66 2.69
N ARG A 173 25.91 -3.85 2.08
CA ARG A 173 25.88 -4.00 0.62
C ARG A 173 24.50 -3.63 0.06
N MET A 174 23.44 -4.13 0.67
CA MET A 174 22.06 -3.81 0.31
C MET A 174 21.77 -2.32 0.50
N GLU A 175 22.31 -1.67 1.53
CA GLU A 175 22.20 -0.23 1.78
C GLU A 175 22.85 0.61 0.68
N ARG A 176 24.05 0.23 0.23
CA ARG A 176 24.70 0.92 -0.90
C ARG A 176 23.92 0.71 -2.20
N GLU A 177 23.43 -0.50 -2.43
CA GLU A 177 22.65 -0.82 -3.62
C GLU A 177 21.30 -0.07 -3.61
N LEU A 178 20.61 0.02 -2.47
CA LEU A 178 19.37 0.79 -2.30
C LEU A 178 19.58 2.31 -2.43
N ALA A 179 20.61 2.87 -1.79
CA ALA A 179 20.88 4.30 -1.85
C ALA A 179 21.29 4.73 -3.27
N ALA A 180 22.07 3.90 -3.96
CA ALA A 180 22.42 4.10 -5.37
C ALA A 180 21.18 4.02 -6.27
N LEU A 181 20.32 3.01 -6.08
CA LEU A 181 19.06 2.88 -6.83
C LEU A 181 18.16 4.08 -6.60
N GLN A 182 18.02 4.54 -5.35
CA GLN A 182 17.12 5.63 -5.00
C GLN A 182 17.59 6.97 -5.58
N THR A 183 18.90 7.21 -5.60
CA THR A 183 19.48 8.41 -6.24
C THR A 183 19.30 8.33 -7.76
N GLN A 184 19.48 7.15 -8.35
CA GLN A 184 19.26 6.94 -9.78
C GLN A 184 17.79 7.15 -10.16
N VAL A 185 16.85 6.56 -9.43
CA VAL A 185 15.40 6.74 -9.65
C VAL A 185 15.01 8.21 -9.53
N LYS A 186 15.45 8.90 -8.47
CA LYS A 186 15.14 10.32 -8.28
C LYS A 186 15.69 11.20 -9.39
N SER A 187 16.92 10.94 -9.85
CA SER A 187 17.51 11.67 -10.99
C SER A 187 16.75 11.43 -12.30
N VAL A 188 16.23 10.21 -12.49
CA VAL A 188 15.41 9.87 -13.66
C VAL A 188 14.05 10.53 -13.54
N GLU A 189 13.39 10.51 -12.38
CA GLU A 189 12.10 11.15 -12.15
C GLU A 189 12.15 12.67 -12.36
N GLU A 190 13.19 13.35 -11.87
CA GLU A 190 13.38 14.79 -12.05
C GLU A 190 13.51 15.18 -13.54
N THR A 191 14.11 14.32 -14.35
CA THR A 191 14.34 14.59 -15.78
C THR A 191 13.23 14.03 -16.67
N TYR A 192 12.51 13.00 -16.21
CA TYR A 192 11.50 12.26 -16.99
C TYR A 192 10.39 13.16 -17.52
N GLY A 193 9.88 14.10 -16.70
CA GLY A 193 8.84 15.02 -17.13
C GLY A 193 9.28 15.96 -18.25
N ILE A 194 10.50 16.50 -18.14
CA ILE A 194 11.07 17.44 -19.11
C ILE A 194 11.42 16.71 -20.41
N ASP A 195 12.05 15.54 -20.31
CA ASP A 195 12.44 14.75 -21.47
C ASP A 195 11.23 14.24 -22.25
N ASN A 196 10.19 13.79 -21.56
CA ASN A 196 8.95 13.35 -22.21
C ASN A 196 8.28 14.50 -22.97
N LEU A 197 8.28 15.72 -22.40
CA LEU A 197 7.80 16.92 -23.08
C LEU A 197 8.65 17.24 -24.33
N HIS A 198 9.97 17.25 -24.21
CA HIS A 198 10.87 17.49 -25.34
C HIS A 198 10.69 16.46 -26.45
N LEU A 199 10.60 15.18 -26.12
CA LEU A 199 10.39 14.09 -27.07
C LEU A 199 9.02 14.18 -27.74
N THR A 200 7.97 14.57 -27.01
CA THR A 200 6.63 14.79 -27.57
C THR A 200 6.63 15.93 -28.59
N VAL A 201 7.29 17.04 -28.27
CA VAL A 201 7.43 18.18 -29.18
C VAL A 201 8.28 17.80 -30.41
N ALA A 202 9.40 17.10 -30.21
CA ALA A 202 10.26 16.64 -31.29
C ALA A 202 9.53 15.69 -32.25
N ARG A 203 8.77 14.73 -31.72
CA ARG A 203 7.88 13.86 -32.51
C ARG A 203 6.89 14.70 -33.32
N GLY A 204 6.18 15.62 -32.67
CA GLY A 204 5.21 16.49 -33.35
C GLY A 204 5.83 17.31 -34.47
N TYR A 205 7.07 17.77 -34.28
CA TYR A 205 7.82 18.47 -35.32
C TYR A 205 8.17 17.56 -36.50
N VAL A 206 8.67 16.35 -36.24
CA VAL A 206 8.96 15.36 -37.29
C VAL A 206 7.70 14.99 -38.08
N ALA A 207 6.58 14.76 -37.41
CA ALA A 207 5.30 14.50 -38.06
C ALA A 207 4.88 15.68 -38.97
N LYS A 208 5.03 16.92 -38.50
CA LYS A 208 4.75 18.13 -39.29
C LYS A 208 5.71 18.28 -40.49
N LEU A 209 6.97 17.89 -40.33
CA LEU A 209 7.97 17.90 -41.40
C LEU A 209 7.61 16.87 -42.50
N LEU A 210 7.19 15.68 -42.11
CA LEU A 210 6.73 14.62 -43.02
C LEU A 210 5.37 14.93 -43.69
N ALA A 211 4.54 15.79 -43.10
CA ALA A 211 3.33 16.27 -43.76
C ALA A 211 3.63 17.17 -45.00
N ASN A 212 4.86 17.66 -45.14
CA ASN A 212 5.26 18.48 -46.29
C ASN A 212 5.82 17.62 -47.43
N ASN A 213 5.02 17.45 -48.48
CA ASN A 213 5.37 16.65 -49.67
C ASN A 213 6.70 17.04 -50.34
N ARG A 214 7.12 18.31 -50.27
CA ARG A 214 8.41 18.75 -50.84
C ARG A 214 9.59 18.17 -50.06
N VAL A 215 9.47 18.14 -48.73
CA VAL A 215 10.51 17.63 -47.83
C VAL A 215 10.60 16.11 -47.94
N VAL A 216 9.45 15.42 -47.97
CA VAL A 216 9.40 13.97 -48.17
C VAL A 216 10.04 13.55 -49.50
N ARG A 217 9.72 14.25 -50.60
CA ARG A 217 10.31 13.96 -51.91
C ARG A 217 11.83 14.20 -51.93
N TRP A 218 12.31 15.25 -51.24
CA TRP A 218 13.73 15.51 -51.12
C TRP A 218 14.45 14.43 -50.31
N LEU A 219 13.89 14.03 -49.15
CA LEU A 219 14.41 12.96 -48.30
C LEU A 219 14.43 11.62 -49.03
N ALA A 220 13.37 11.27 -49.76
CA ALA A 220 13.32 10.03 -50.55
C ALA A 220 14.39 9.95 -51.63
N THR A 221 14.84 11.10 -52.15
CA THR A 221 15.83 11.16 -53.24
C THR A 221 17.27 11.19 -52.72
N HIS A 222 17.52 11.86 -51.60
CA HIS A 222 18.88 12.11 -51.10
C HIS A 222 19.25 11.30 -49.86
N GLN A 223 18.28 10.90 -49.04
CA GLN A 223 18.47 10.37 -47.68
C GLN A 223 17.33 9.41 -47.29
N GLN A 224 17.23 8.28 -48.02
CA GLN A 224 16.13 7.31 -47.87
C GLN A 224 16.14 6.63 -46.50
N ASP A 225 17.31 6.37 -45.93
CA ASP A 225 17.45 5.73 -44.60
C ASP A 225 16.83 6.60 -43.51
N TYR A 226 17.09 7.92 -43.52
CA TYR A 226 16.51 8.87 -42.57
C TYR A 226 15.00 9.03 -42.72
N LEU A 227 14.47 8.94 -43.95
CA LEU A 227 13.03 9.00 -44.17
C LEU A 227 12.32 7.86 -43.43
N SER A 228 12.88 6.65 -43.48
CA SER A 228 12.31 5.48 -42.80
C SER A 228 12.31 5.62 -41.27
N GLU A 229 13.37 6.20 -40.71
CA GLU A 229 13.46 6.45 -39.26
C GLU A 229 12.52 7.58 -38.82
N PHE A 230 12.40 8.65 -39.59
CA PHE A 230 11.47 9.73 -39.29
C PHE A 230 10.00 9.28 -39.35
N GLN A 231 9.66 8.41 -40.29
CA GLN A 231 8.32 7.79 -40.35
C GLN A 231 8.06 6.96 -39.10
N ARG A 232 9.00 6.09 -38.71
CA ARG A 232 8.88 5.33 -37.45
C ARG A 232 8.69 6.24 -36.24
N ILE A 233 9.46 7.32 -36.12
CA ILE A 233 9.35 8.26 -34.99
C ILE A 233 7.97 8.95 -34.98
N ALA A 234 7.46 9.35 -36.15
CA ALA A 234 6.15 9.98 -36.24
C ALA A 234 5.00 9.04 -35.83
N GLU A 235 5.14 7.73 -36.09
CA GLU A 235 4.15 6.69 -35.76
C GLU A 235 4.14 6.27 -34.27
N ILE A 236 5.09 6.73 -33.44
CA ILE A 236 5.12 6.39 -32.00
C ILE A 236 3.98 7.10 -31.25
N ASP A 237 2.86 6.41 -31.01
CA ASP A 237 1.71 7.01 -30.34
C ASP A 237 1.90 7.25 -28.83
N THR A 238 2.77 6.48 -28.17
CA THR A 238 3.07 6.63 -26.74
C THR A 238 4.58 6.57 -26.49
N LEU A 239 5.15 7.66 -25.96
CA LEU A 239 6.59 7.77 -25.63
C LEU A 239 6.96 7.15 -24.27
N GLY A 240 5.99 6.61 -23.55
CA GLY A 240 6.21 5.86 -22.33
C GLY A 240 5.03 4.93 -22.02
N PRO A 241 5.25 3.85 -21.27
CA PRO A 241 4.15 3.10 -20.71
C PRO A 241 3.38 4.05 -19.78
N ILE A 242 2.10 4.26 -20.08
CA ILE A 242 1.16 4.63 -19.02
C ILE A 242 1.29 3.48 -18.03
N ALA A 243 1.78 3.75 -16.83
CA ALA A 243 1.73 2.78 -15.76
C ALA A 243 0.25 2.41 -15.62
N GLU A 244 -0.15 1.28 -16.22
CA GLU A 244 -1.44 0.71 -15.94
C GLU A 244 -1.45 0.49 -14.42
N PRO A 245 -2.40 1.08 -13.67
CA PRO A 245 -2.58 0.69 -12.29
C PRO A 245 -2.76 -0.83 -12.30
N PRO A 246 -2.09 -1.57 -11.39
CA PRO A 246 -2.18 -3.02 -11.37
C PRO A 246 -3.66 -3.40 -11.40
N SER A 247 -4.05 -4.13 -12.44
CA SER A 247 -5.39 -4.64 -12.63
C SER A 247 -5.84 -5.32 -11.33
N ALA A 248 -6.91 -4.78 -10.76
CA ALA A 248 -7.50 -5.16 -9.48
C ALA A 248 -7.93 -6.63 -9.42
#